data_AF-A0A4Q5Z9J1-F1
#
_entry.id   AF-A0A4Q5Z9J1-F1
#
_cell.length_a   1.000
_cell.length_b   1.000
_cell.length_c   1.000
_cell.angle_alpha   90.00
_cell.angle_beta   90.00
_cell.angle_gamma   90.00
#
_symmetry.space_group_name_H-M   'P 1'
#
loop_
_entity.id
_entity.type
_entity.pdbx_description
1 polymer ?
#
loop_
_entity_poly.entity_id
_entity_poly.type
_entity_poly.pdbx_seq_one_letter_code
_entity_poly.pdbx_strand_id
1 'polypeptide(L)'
;MDDKELLEKFADEDSRNYAFNLLVRKYQQKVYWHIRKMVIDHDDANDLTQDTFLKVWKHLPGFRNDAQLFTWIYRIATNECLNFLSSKRRKFFLP
;
A
#
# COMPACT_ATOMS: atom_id res chain seq x y z
N MET A 1 -13.76 -13.66 2.85
CA MET A 1 -14.03 -12.29 2.38
C MET A 1 -13.22 -12.03 1.13
N ASP A 2 -13.91 -11.91 0.01
CA ASP A 2 -13.30 -11.55 -1.27
C ASP A 2 -13.04 -10.03 -1.35
N ASP A 3 -12.48 -9.57 -2.45
CA ASP A 3 -12.10 -8.16 -2.64
C ASP A 3 -13.35 -7.28 -2.86
N LYS A 4 -14.40 -7.85 -3.44
CA LYS A 4 -15.65 -7.13 -3.73
C LYS A 4 -16.40 -6.81 -2.44
N GLU A 5 -16.54 -7.79 -1.55
CA GLU A 5 -17.17 -7.62 -0.24
C GLU A 5 -16.42 -6.60 0.63
N LEU A 6 -15.08 -6.56 0.55
CA LEU A 6 -14.26 -5.54 1.22
C LEU A 6 -14.57 -4.14 0.70
N LEU A 7 -14.66 -3.98 -0.63
CA LEU A 7 -14.93 -2.68 -1.26
C LEU A 7 -16.35 -2.19 -0.96
N GLU A 8 -17.33 -3.08 -0.96
CA GLU A 8 -18.72 -2.76 -0.60
C GLU A 8 -18.81 -2.25 0.85
N LYS A 9 -18.17 -2.94 1.80
CA LYS A 9 -18.09 -2.48 3.20
C LYS A 9 -17.28 -1.20 3.35
N PHE A 10 -16.27 -0.98 2.52
CA PHE A 10 -15.47 0.25 2.57
C PHE A 10 -16.26 1.49 2.09
N ALA A 11 -17.19 1.30 1.16
CA ALA A 11 -18.03 2.37 0.64
C ALA A 11 -18.97 2.96 1.71
N ASP A 12 -19.47 2.11 2.60
CA ASP A 12 -20.28 2.48 3.76
C ASP A 12 -19.42 3.13 4.86
N GLU A 13 -19.81 4.32 5.32
CA GLU A 13 -19.04 5.11 6.29
C GLU A 13 -18.95 4.43 7.65
N ASP A 14 -20.02 3.77 8.10
CA ASP A 14 -20.10 3.11 9.41
C ASP A 14 -19.16 1.91 9.49
N SER A 15 -18.94 1.23 8.36
CA SER A 15 -18.09 0.03 8.28
C SER A 15 -16.73 0.26 7.61
N ARG A 16 -16.43 1.47 7.14
CA ARG A 16 -15.19 1.83 6.41
C ARG A 16 -13.91 1.45 7.15
N ASN A 17 -13.78 1.85 8.42
CA ASN A 17 -12.61 1.55 9.23
C ASN A 17 -12.42 0.05 9.44
N TYR A 18 -13.53 -0.68 9.64
CA TYR A 18 -13.50 -2.13 9.81
C TYR A 18 -13.08 -2.83 8.50
N ALA A 19 -13.69 -2.43 7.37
CA ALA A 19 -13.36 -2.95 6.05
C ALA A 19 -11.88 -2.74 5.71
N PHE A 20 -11.36 -1.55 6.00
CA PHE A 20 -9.96 -1.25 5.75
C PHE A 20 -9.01 -2.05 6.63
N ASN A 21 -9.34 -2.25 7.91
CA ASN A 21 -8.56 -3.13 8.78
C ASN A 21 -8.48 -4.56 8.24
N LEU A 22 -9.57 -5.09 7.69
CA LEU A 22 -9.58 -6.40 7.04
C LEU A 22 -8.73 -6.42 5.76
N LEU A 23 -8.78 -5.36 4.95
CA LEU A 23 -7.94 -5.19 3.77
C LEU A 23 -6.45 -5.18 4.15
N VAL A 24 -6.06 -4.40 5.15
CA VAL A 24 -4.68 -4.35 5.65
C VAL A 24 -4.24 -5.73 6.11
N ARG A 25 -5.03 -6.40 6.97
CA ARG A 25 -4.73 -7.77 7.44
C ARG A 25 -4.54 -8.76 6.28
N LYS A 26 -5.36 -8.63 5.23
CA LYS A 26 -5.34 -9.53 4.05
C LYS A 26 -4.08 -9.35 3.21
N TYR A 27 -3.56 -8.13 3.05
CA TYR A 27 -2.49 -7.84 2.09
C TYR A 27 -1.15 -7.44 2.71
N GLN A 28 -1.11 -7.01 3.98
CA GLN A 28 0.08 -6.41 4.58
C GLN A 28 1.34 -7.25 4.42
N GLN A 29 1.25 -8.56 4.65
CA GLN A 29 2.42 -9.43 4.60
C GLN A 29 2.95 -9.55 3.16
N LYS A 30 2.05 -9.66 2.17
CA LYS A 30 2.43 -9.76 0.76
C LYS A 30 3.03 -8.46 0.25
N VAL A 31 2.46 -7.33 0.65
CA VAL A 31 2.97 -5.99 0.33
C VAL A 31 4.33 -5.77 0.98
N TYR A 32 4.47 -6.14 2.25
CA TYR A 32 5.74 -6.07 2.97
C TYR A 32 6.85 -6.84 2.26
N TRP A 33 6.60 -8.10 1.88
CA TRP A 33 7.62 -8.91 1.19
C TRP A 33 7.95 -8.38 -0.21
N HIS A 34 7.00 -7.73 -0.89
CA HIS A 34 7.28 -7.04 -2.14
C HIS A 34 8.21 -5.85 -1.92
N ILE A 35 7.86 -4.99 -0.97
CA ILE A 35 8.64 -3.81 -0.58
C ILE A 35 10.05 -4.24 -0.13
N ARG A 36 10.17 -5.27 0.72
CA ARG A 36 11.45 -5.79 1.22
C ARG A 36 12.38 -6.35 0.14
N LYS A 37 11.84 -6.73 -1.03
CA LYS A 37 12.66 -7.10 -2.20
C LYS A 37 13.23 -5.87 -2.92
N MET A 38 12.56 -4.73 -2.81
CA MET A 38 12.97 -3.46 -3.44
C MET A 38 13.86 -2.62 -2.52
N VAL A 39 13.56 -2.60 -1.22
CA VAL A 39 14.36 -1.92 -0.20
C VAL A 39 14.95 -2.97 0.74
N ILE A 40 16.29 -2.98 0.85
CA ILE A 40 17.03 -4.04 1.56
C ILE A 40 16.83 -3.92 3.08
N ASP A 41 16.78 -2.69 3.58
CA ASP A 41 16.67 -2.38 5.00
C ASP A 41 15.30 -2.75 5.58
N HIS A 42 15.30 -3.30 6.80
CA HIS A 42 14.09 -3.79 7.45
C HIS A 42 13.16 -2.65 7.89
N ASP A 43 13.73 -1.59 8.45
CA ASP A 43 12.98 -0.47 9.01
C ASP A 43 12.38 0.36 7.87
N ASP A 44 13.16 0.60 6.81
CA ASP A 44 12.66 1.22 5.57
C ASP A 44 11.48 0.42 4.99
N ALA A 45 11.53 -0.91 5.03
CA ALA A 45 10.44 -1.75 4.52
C ALA A 45 9.17 -1.67 5.38
N ASN A 46 9.30 -1.60 6.70
CA ASN A 46 8.18 -1.43 7.62
C ASN A 46 7.49 -0.08 7.39
N ASP A 47 8.28 1.00 7.32
CA ASP A 47 7.77 2.36 7.13
C ASP A 47 7.07 2.50 5.77
N LEU A 48 7.70 2.03 4.70
CA LEU A 48 7.09 2.08 3.36
C LEU A 48 5.83 1.21 3.26
N THR A 49 5.74 0.12 4.01
CA THR A 49 4.51 -0.68 4.07
C THR A 49 3.39 0.13 4.69
N GLN A 50 3.65 0.83 5.80
CA GLN A 50 2.66 1.71 6.42
C GLN A 50 2.24 2.85 5.48
N ASP A 51 3.19 3.57 4.89
CA ASP A 51 2.94 4.66 3.95
C ASP A 51 2.11 4.19 2.75
N THR A 52 2.40 2.99 2.25
CA THR A 52 1.62 2.36 1.18
C THR A 52 0.16 2.23 1.59
N PHE A 53 -0.13 1.69 2.78
CA PHE A 53 -1.53 1.54 3.21
C PHE A 53 -2.20 2.88 3.52
N LEU A 54 -1.49 3.89 4.02
CA LEU A 54 -2.03 5.25 4.15
C LEU A 54 -2.45 5.82 2.78
N LYS A 55 -1.66 5.57 1.73
CA LYS A 55 -2.01 5.97 0.36
C LYS A 55 -3.17 5.14 -0.19
N VAL A 56 -3.20 3.83 0.06
CA VAL A 56 -4.34 2.98 -0.27
C VAL A 56 -5.60 3.56 0.35
N TRP A 57 -5.64 3.84 1.66
CA TRP A 57 -6.79 4.45 2.34
C TRP A 57 -7.27 5.72 1.64
N LYS A 58 -6.33 6.64 1.35
CA LYS A 58 -6.63 7.93 0.72
C LYS A 58 -7.21 7.78 -0.69
N HIS A 59 -6.75 6.79 -1.46
CA HIS A 59 -7.08 6.66 -2.88
C HIS A 59 -8.11 5.58 -3.19
N LEU A 60 -8.42 4.70 -2.22
CA LEU A 60 -9.39 3.61 -2.39
C LEU A 60 -10.80 4.09 -2.78
N PRO A 61 -11.32 5.24 -2.30
CA PRO A 61 -12.61 5.77 -2.79
C PRO A 61 -12.65 6.02 -4.30
N GLY A 62 -11.51 6.30 -4.93
CA GLY A 62 -11.39 6.54 -6.38
C GLY A 62 -10.99 5.31 -7.19
N PHE A 63 -10.92 4.13 -6.57
CA PHE A 63 -10.55 2.90 -7.25
C PHE A 63 -11.67 2.44 -8.20
N ARG A 64 -11.38 2.39 -9.50
CA ARG A 64 -12.38 2.12 -10.55
C ARG A 64 -12.59 0.64 -10.86
N ASN A 65 -11.92 -0.27 -10.14
CA ASN A 65 -12.00 -1.70 -10.37
C ASN A 65 -11.61 -2.13 -11.81
N ASP A 66 -10.70 -1.39 -12.44
CA ASP A 66 -10.12 -1.66 -13.77
C ASP A 66 -9.00 -2.72 -13.73
N ALA A 67 -8.56 -3.09 -12.53
CA ALA A 67 -7.61 -4.17 -12.24
C ALA A 67 -8.01 -4.87 -10.94
N GLN A 68 -7.38 -6.00 -10.61
CA GLN A 68 -7.54 -6.60 -9.29
C GLN A 68 -7.03 -5.63 -8.21
N LEU A 69 -7.73 -5.58 -7.07
CA LEU A 69 -7.37 -4.70 -5.94
C LEU A 69 -5.92 -4.92 -5.50
N PHE A 70 -5.49 -6.18 -5.42
CA PHE A 70 -4.10 -6.48 -5.07
C PHE A 70 -3.10 -5.90 -6.07
N THR A 71 -3.37 -6.01 -7.38
CA THR A 71 -2.51 -5.43 -8.44
C THR A 71 -2.39 -3.92 -8.31
N TRP A 72 -3.49 -3.24 -7.98
CA TRP A 72 -3.51 -1.80 -7.73
C TRP A 72 -2.69 -1.41 -6.49
N ILE A 73 -2.84 -2.13 -5.37
CA ILE A 73 -2.02 -1.95 -4.15
C ILE A 73 -0.53 -2.18 -4.46
N TYR A 74 -0.21 -3.22 -5.24
CA TYR A 74 1.16 -3.56 -5.63
C TYR A 74 1.81 -2.41 -6.44
N ARG A 75 1.04 -1.75 -7.30
CA ARG A 75 1.51 -0.59 -8.07
C ARG A 75 1.80 0.60 -7.16
N ILE A 76 0.95 0.87 -6.16
CA ILE A 76 1.21 1.91 -5.15
C ILE A 76 2.52 1.60 -4.42
N ALA A 77 2.65 0.39 -3.86
CA ALA A 77 3.85 -0.04 -3.13
C ALA A 77 5.14 0.12 -3.96
N THR A 78 5.08 -0.26 -5.23
CA THR A 78 6.21 -0.14 -6.18
C THR A 78 6.60 1.32 -6.38
N ASN A 79 5.62 2.20 -6.61
CA ASN A 79 5.88 3.62 -6.78
C ASN A 79 6.48 4.25 -5.52
N GLU A 80 6.01 3.86 -4.33
CA GLU A 80 6.58 4.32 -3.05
C GLU A 80 8.04 3.92 -2.89
N CYS A 81 8.37 2.66 -3.19
CA CYS A 81 9.76 2.19 -3.14
C CYS A 81 10.65 2.98 -4.11
N LEU A 82 10.19 3.20 -5.35
CA LEU A 82 10.96 3.94 -6.36
C LEU A 82 11.19 5.40 -5.93
N ASN A 83 10.15 6.06 -5.41
CA ASN A 83 10.24 7.42 -4.91
C ASN A 83 11.23 7.52 -3.73
N PHE A 84 11.13 6.59 -2.78
CA PHE A 84 12.03 6.48 -1.64
C PHE A 84 13.48 6.30 -2.07
N LEU A 85 13.77 5.33 -2.94
CA LEU A 85 15.12 5.06 -3.44
C LEU A 85 15.69 6.24 -4.23
N SER A 86 14.87 6.94 -5.02
CA SER A 86 15.30 8.16 -5.72
C SER A 86 15.69 9.27 -4.74
N SER A 87 14.94 9.41 -3.64
CA SER A 87 15.15 10.44 -2.62
C SER A 87 16.37 10.13 -1.76
N LYS A 88 16.54 8.86 -1.35
CA LYS A 88 17.71 8.38 -0.59
C LYS A 88 18.99 8.59 -1.37
N ARG A 89 18.98 8.23 -2.66
CA ARG A 89 20.10 8.49 -3.58
C ARG A 89 20.45 9.97 -3.66
N ARG A 90 19.44 10.84 -3.84
CA ARG A 90 19.68 12.29 -3.91
C ARG A 90 20.35 12.81 -2.64
N LYS A 91 19.85 12.42 -1.46
CA LYS A 91 20.43 12.81 -0.17
C LYS A 91 21.87 12.34 0.01
N PHE A 92 22.20 11.14 -0.48
CA PHE A 92 23.58 10.62 -0.42
C PHE A 92 24.57 11.44 -1.25
N PHE A 93 24.12 12.08 -2.34
CA PHE A 93 24.96 12.88 -3.23
C PHE A 93 24.91 14.40 -2.95
N LEU A 94 24.27 14.84 -1.86
CA LEU A 94 24.34 16.24 -1.43
C LEU A 94 25.62 16.44 -0.59
N PRO A 95 26.47 17.46 -0.90
CA PRO A 95 27.69 17.76 -0.16
C PRO A 95 27.43 18.29 1.26
#